data_AF-A0A7W0VRZ2-F1
#
_entry.id   AF-A0A7W0VRZ2-F1
#
_cell.length_a   1.000
_cell.length_b   1.000
_cell.length_c   1.000
_cell.angle_alpha   90.00
_cell.angle_beta   90.00
_cell.angle_gamma   90.00
#
_symmetry.space_group_name_H-M   'P 1'
#
loop_
_entity.id
_entity.type
_entity.pdbx_description
1 polymer ?
#
loop_
_entity_poly.entity_id
_entity_poly.type
_entity_poly.pdbx_seq_one_letter_code
_entity_poly.pdbx_strand_id
1 'polypeptide(L)' 'MTRVGVDREVFSSDAVVLLHEATAGAMRELDRLCAAALRETARRKRKLVERDVVSRVIEADNRER' A
#
# COMPACT_ATOMS: atom_id res chain seq x y z
N MET A 1 -3.33 -17.53 -5.91
CA MET A 1 -3.08 -16.35 -6.76
C MET A 1 -1.58 -16.09 -6.77
N THR A 2 -0.82 -16.70 -7.69
CA THR A 2 0.64 -16.53 -7.77
C THR A 2 0.95 -15.23 -8.49
N ARG A 3 1.18 -14.15 -7.73
CA ARG A 3 1.64 -12.87 -8.28
C ARG A 3 3.17 -12.94 -8.39
N VAL A 4 3.70 -12.57 -9.56
CA VAL A 4 5.09 -12.72 -9.99
C VAL A 4 6.10 -12.64 -8.84
N GLY A 5 6.81 -13.75 -8.57
CA GLY A 5 7.95 -13.81 -7.66
C GLY A 5 7.62 -13.85 -6.16
N VAL A 6 6.35 -13.97 -5.79
CA VAL A 6 5.94 -13.93 -4.39
C VAL A 6 5.13 -15.16 -3.99
N ASP A 7 5.62 -15.86 -2.96
CA ASP A 7 4.98 -17.05 -2.37
C ASP A 7 3.80 -16.70 -1.44
N ARG A 8 3.75 -15.45 -0.93
CA ARG A 8 2.74 -14.98 0.05
C ARG A 8 2.19 -13.59 -0.26
N GLU A 9 0.93 -13.30 0.00
CA GLU A 9 0.40 -11.95 -0.25
C GLU A 9 1.23 -10.85 0.46
N VAL A 10 1.62 -9.82 -0.31
CA VAL A 10 2.36 -8.65 0.20
C VAL A 10 1.41 -7.60 0.74
N PHE A 11 0.21 -7.51 0.19
CA PHE A 11 -0.86 -6.63 0.64
C PHE A 11 -2.06 -7.46 1.03
N SER A 12 -2.69 -7.12 2.15
CA SER A 12 -4.02 -7.63 2.49
C SER A 12 -5.05 -7.15 1.45
N SER A 13 -6.10 -7.93 1.21
CA SER A 13 -7.17 -7.54 0.27
C SER A 13 -7.79 -6.19 0.62
N ASP A 14 -7.98 -5.90 1.91
CA ASP A 14 -8.51 -4.61 2.38
C ASP A 14 -7.54 -3.45 2.07
N ALA A 15 -6.22 -3.68 2.23
CA ALA A 15 -5.20 -2.68 1.89
C ALA A 15 -5.19 -2.35 0.38
N VAL A 16 -5.43 -3.34 -0.48
CA VAL A 16 -5.53 -3.14 -1.94
C VAL A 16 -6.76 -2.30 -2.30
N VAL A 17 -7.91 -2.60 -1.70
CA VAL A 17 -9.15 -1.84 -1.92
C VAL A 17 -8.95 -0.37 -1.52
N LEU A 18 -8.40 -0.14 -0.33
CA LEU A 18 -8.17 1.22 0.17
C LEU A 18 -7.22 2.05 -0.71
N LEU A 19 -6.14 1.44 -1.22
CA LEU A 19 -5.22 2.08 -2.17
C LEU A 19 -5.91 2.42 -3.51
N HIS A 20 -6.80 1.55 -3.98
CA HIS A 20 -7.52 1.78 -5.21
C HIS A 20 -8.51 2.93 -5.08
N GLU A 21 -9.27 2.97 -3.97
CA GLU A 21 -10.21 4.05 -3.67
C GLU A 21 -9.49 5.40 -3.51
N ALA A 22 -8.39 5.42 -2.75
CA ALA A 22 -7.62 6.65 -2.49
C ALA A 22 -7.02 7.28 -3.75
N THR A 23 -6.82 6.50 -4.81
CA THR A 23 -6.19 6.96 -6.06
C THR A 23 -7.21 7.18 -7.18
N ALA A 24 -8.49 6.88 -6.94
CA ALA A 24 -9.53 6.86 -7.97
C ALA A 24 -9.12 6.10 -9.26
N GLY A 25 -8.25 5.09 -9.13
CA GLY A 25 -7.72 4.31 -10.25
C GLY A 25 -6.54 4.94 -11.02
N ALA A 26 -5.98 6.07 -10.56
CA ALA A 26 -4.80 6.67 -11.16
C ALA A 26 -3.54 5.80 -10.93
N MET A 27 -3.11 5.07 -11.98
CA MET A 27 -2.03 4.08 -11.85
C MET A 27 -0.69 4.65 -11.31
N ARG A 28 -0.34 5.91 -11.62
CA ARG A 28 0.88 6.54 -11.08
C ARG A 28 0.79 6.83 -9.59
N GLU A 29 -0.37 7.29 -9.11
CA GLU A 29 -0.57 7.54 -7.68
C GLU A 29 -0.65 6.22 -6.91
N LEU A 30 -1.27 5.21 -7.51
CA LEU A 30 -1.31 3.85 -6.96
C LEU A 30 0.09 3.27 -6.78
N ASP A 31 0.95 3.35 -7.80
CA ASP A 31 2.33 2.88 -7.69
C ASP A 31 3.12 3.64 -6.60
N ARG A 32 2.99 4.98 -6.57
CA ARG A 32 3.65 5.83 -5.55
C ARG A 32 3.21 5.46 -4.13
N LEU A 33 1.91 5.35 -3.88
CA LEU A 33 1.37 5.00 -2.57
C LEU A 33 1.71 3.56 -2.18
N CYS A 34 1.70 2.62 -3.13
CA CYS A 34 2.17 1.25 -2.90
C CYS A 34 3.63 1.23 -2.46
N ALA A 35 4.51 1.96 -3.14
CA ALA A 35 5.93 2.05 -2.78
C ALA A 35 6.14 2.66 -1.40
N ALA A 36 5.37 3.69 -1.04
CA ALA A 36 5.41 4.30 0.29
C ALA A 36 4.92 3.32 1.38
N ALA A 37 3.81 2.61 1.13
CA ALA A 37 3.27 1.59 2.04
C ALA A 37 4.25 0.42 2.27
N LEU A 38 4.95 -0.03 1.22
CA LEU A 38 6.01 -1.04 1.33
C LEU A 38 7.17 -0.55 2.20
N ARG A 39 7.64 0.68 1.99
CA ARG A 39 8.72 1.28 2.80
C ARG A 39 8.31 1.40 4.27
N GLU A 40 7.10 1.86 4.55
CA GLU A 40 6.62 2.00 5.92
C GLU A 40 6.43 0.64 6.61
N THR A 41 5.91 -0.34 5.90
CA THR A 41 5.77 -1.73 6.40
C THR A 41 7.14 -2.34 6.71
N ALA A 42 8.12 -2.13 5.85
CA ALA A 42 9.50 -2.59 6.05
C ALA A 42 10.17 -1.93 7.26
N ARG A 43 9.97 -0.61 7.46
CA ARG A 43 10.45 0.11 8.66
C ARG A 43 9.90 -0.48 9.95
N ARG A 44 8.64 -0.92 9.94
CA ARG A 44 7.99 -1.60 11.07
C ARG A 44 8.35 -3.09 11.19
N LYS A 45 9.26 -3.61 10.35
CA LYS A 45 9.68 -5.02 10.29
C LYS A 45 8.51 -6.01 10.06
N ARG A 46 7.43 -5.55 9.41
CA ARG A 46 6.28 -6.40 9.06
C ARG A 46 6.46 -6.95 7.64
N LYS A 47 5.80 -8.08 7.35
CA LYS A 47 5.90 -8.76 6.04
C LYS A 47 4.62 -8.66 5.19
N LEU A 48 3.53 -8.15 5.79
CA LEU A 48 2.24 -7.93 5.16
C LEU A 48 1.86 -6.46 5.35
N VAL A 49 1.53 -5.80 4.25
CA VAL A 49 0.96 -4.46 4.23
C VAL A 49 -0.51 -4.57 4.56
N GLU A 50 -0.91 -3.99 5.68
CA GLU A 50 -2.28 -3.97 6.16
C GLU A 50 -2.88 -2.57 6.11
N ARG A 51 -4.20 -2.50 6.31
CA ARG A 51 -5.00 -1.28 6.32
C ARG A 51 -4.39 -0.14 7.13
N ASP A 52 -3.94 -0.42 8.35
CA ASP A 52 -3.34 0.59 9.25
C ASP A 52 -2.16 1.32 8.59
N VAL A 53 -1.27 0.56 7.95
CA VAL A 53 -0.09 1.15 7.30
C VAL A 53 -0.50 1.97 6.09
N VAL A 54 -1.45 1.47 5.30
CA VAL A 54 -1.99 2.19 4.15
C VAL A 54 -2.68 3.48 4.56
N SER A 55 -3.53 3.46 5.59
CA SER A 55 -4.20 4.64 6.13
C SER A 55 -3.17 5.72 6.48
N ARG A 56 -2.14 5.36 7.26
CA ARG A 56 -1.11 6.32 7.67
C ARG A 56 -0.35 6.90 6.49
N VAL A 57 -0.09 6.10 5.45
CA VAL A 57 0.61 6.56 4.25
C VAL A 57 -0.27 7.50 3.43
N ILE A 58 -1.57 7.22 3.29
CA ILE A 58 -2.52 8.13 2.63
C ILE A 58 -2.64 9.44 3.40
N GLU A 59 -2.76 9.37 4.73
CA GLU A 59 -2.82 10.56 5.58
C GLU A 59 -1.54 11.40 5.52
N ALA A 60 -0.38 10.76 5.35
CA ALA A 60 0.88 11.45 5.12
C ALA A 60 0.93 12.10 3.72
N ASP A 61 0.58 11.37 2.66
CA ASP A 61 0.56 11.89 1.27
C ASP A 61 -0.40 13.08 1.15
N ASN A 62 -1.60 12.99 1.72
CA ASN A 62 -2.58 14.07 1.71
C ASN A 62 -2.11 15.34 2.44
N ARG A 63 -1.17 15.24 3.37
CA ARG A 63 -0.59 16.39 4.09
C ARG A 63 0.50 17.09 3.27
N GLU A 64 1.15 16.35 2.37
CA GLU A 64 2.25 16.84 1.53
C GLU A 64 1.76 17.45 0.19
N ARG A 65 0.44 17.42 -0.07
CA ARG A 65 -0.23 18.06 -1.21
C ARG A 65 -0.82 19.42 -0.84
#